data_AF-A0A6P0RH33-F1
#
_entry.id   AF-A0A6P0RH33-F1
#
_cell.length_a   1.000
_cell.length_b   1.000
_cell.length_c   1.000
_cell.angle_alpha   90.00
_cell.angle_beta   90.00
_cell.angle_gamma   90.00
#
_symmetry.space_group_name_H-M   'P 1'
#
loop_
_entity.id
_entity.type
_entity.pdbx_description
1 polymer ?
#
loop_
_entity_poly.entity_id
_entity_poly.type
_entity_poly.pdbx_seq_one_letter_code
_entity_poly.pdbx_strand_id
1 'polypeptide(L)' 'MKSYHKFEAKLSREQYLNRHKEVGSANWKKAQQKIGRLHRKVANIRQDALHKLTT' A
#
# COMPACT_ATOMS: atom_id res chain seq x y z
N MET A 1 12.16 3.01 -13.40
CA MET A 1 10.81 2.40 -13.24
C MET A 1 10.02 3.15 -12.18
N LYS A 2 8.93 3.84 -12.57
CA LYS A 2 8.10 4.70 -11.69
C LYS A 2 6.65 4.21 -11.52
N SER A 3 6.35 2.97 -11.92
CA SER A 3 4.98 2.44 -11.98
C SER A 3 4.30 2.34 -10.59
N TYR A 4 5.09 2.14 -9.52
CA TYR A 4 4.55 1.96 -8.17
C TYR A 4 4.33 3.26 -7.38
N HIS A 5 4.84 4.43 -7.82
CA HIS A 5 4.68 5.69 -7.09
C HIS A 5 3.23 6.11 -6.89
N LYS A 6 2.35 5.80 -7.85
CA LYS A 6 0.91 6.03 -7.70
C LYS A 6 0.34 5.26 -6.51
N PHE A 7 0.82 4.04 -6.27
CA PHE A 7 0.38 3.22 -5.15
C PHE A 7 1.03 3.66 -3.83
N GLU A 8 2.27 4.15 -3.85
CA GLU A 8 2.92 4.76 -2.68
C GLU A 8 2.24 6.05 -2.23
N ALA A 9 1.89 6.95 -3.16
CA ALA A 9 1.14 8.16 -2.85
C ALA A 9 -0.24 7.82 -2.25
N LYS A 10 -0.91 6.83 -2.82
CA LYS A 10 -2.19 6.33 -2.29
C LYS A 10 -2.02 5.70 -0.90
N LEU A 11 -0.95 4.94 -0.69
CA LEU A 11 -0.62 4.32 0.60
C LEU A 11 -0.39 5.38 1.68
N SER A 12 0.43 6.39 1.40
CA SER A 12 0.70 7.50 2.32
C SER A 12 -0.59 8.24 2.69
N ARG A 13 -1.46 8.51 1.72
CA ARG A 13 -2.76 9.14 1.97
C ARG A 13 -3.67 8.27 2.86
N GLU A 14 -3.75 6.97 2.60
CA GLU A 14 -4.58 6.08 3.43
C GLU A 14 -4.01 5.93 4.85
N GLN A 15 -2.69 5.91 5.02
CA GLN A 15 -2.03 5.92 6.34
C GLN A 15 -2.34 7.22 7.11
N TYR A 16 -2.25 8.36 6.43
CA TYR A 16 -2.61 9.67 6.98
C TYR A 16 -4.07 9.71 7.45
N LEU A 17 -5.00 9.22 6.62
CA LEU A 17 -6.41 9.14 6.99
C LEU A 17 -6.66 8.13 8.12
N ASN A 18 -5.91 7.03 8.18
CA ASN A 18 -6.08 6.01 9.20
C ASN A 18 -5.68 6.49 10.61
N ARG A 19 -4.71 7.40 10.72
CA ARG A 19 -4.24 7.90 12.03
C ARG A 19 -5.32 8.66 12.81
N HIS A 20 -6.34 9.18 12.12
CA HIS A 20 -7.46 9.89 12.72
C HIS A 20 -8.62 8.96 13.10
N LYS A 21 -8.51 7.66 12.85
CA LYS A 21 -9.56 6.68 13.14
C LYS A 21 -9.33 6.05 14.51
N GLU A 22 -10.42 5.81 15.21
CA GLU A 22 -10.41 5.06 16.46
C GLU A 22 -9.92 3.62 16.22
N VAL A 23 -8.86 3.25 16.93
CA VAL A 23 -8.23 1.92 16.84
C VAL A 23 -9.26 0.86 17.21
N GLY A 24 -9.35 -0.21 16.42
CA GLY A 24 -10.32 -1.29 16.65
C GLY A 24 -11.72 -1.04 16.09
N SER A 25 -12.08 0.20 15.75
CA SER A 25 -13.35 0.50 15.07
C SER A 25 -13.46 -0.21 13.71
N ALA A 26 -14.69 -0.42 13.22
CA ALA A 26 -14.92 -1.00 11.90
C ALA A 26 -14.25 -0.20 10.77
N ASN A 27 -14.21 1.13 10.91
CA ASN A 27 -13.62 2.03 9.93
C ASN A 27 -12.09 1.98 9.93
N TRP A 28 -11.46 1.79 11.09
CA TRP A 28 -10.02 1.55 11.21
C TRP A 28 -9.64 0.19 10.61
N LYS A 29 -10.39 -0.88 10.92
CA LYS A 29 -10.17 -2.20 10.33
C LYS A 29 -10.26 -2.18 8.79
N LYS A 30 -11.28 -1.51 8.24
CA LYS A 30 -11.41 -1.32 6.77
C LYS A 30 -10.22 -0.56 6.17
N ALA A 31 -9.72 0.47 6.84
CA ALA A 31 -8.58 1.24 6.36
C ALA A 31 -7.26 0.44 6.44
N GLN A 32 -7.03 -0.30 7.52
CA GLN A 32 -5.90 -1.24 7.65
C GLN A 32 -5.90 -2.30 6.54
N GLN A 33 -7.05 -2.87 6.20
CA GLN A 33 -7.16 -3.80 5.07
C GLN A 33 -6.78 -3.14 3.73
N LYS A 34 -7.20 -1.90 3.48
CA LYS A 34 -6.81 -1.15 2.27
C LYS A 34 -5.30 -0.90 2.22
N ILE A 35 -4.71 -0.48 3.34
CA ILE A 35 -3.26 -0.26 3.51
C ILE A 35 -2.51 -1.56 3.20
N GLY A 36 -2.92 -2.69 3.77
CA GLY A 36 -2.30 -4.00 3.52
C GLY A 36 -2.35 -4.42 2.05
N ARG A 37 -3.48 -4.19 1.36
CA ARG A 37 -3.61 -4.45 -0.09
C ARG A 37 -2.65 -3.59 -0.92
N LEU A 38 -2.47 -2.32 -0.55
CA LEU A 38 -1.52 -1.43 -1.23
C LEU A 38 -0.07 -1.86 -1.03
N HIS A 39 0.31 -2.23 0.20
CA HIS A 39 1.64 -2.78 0.49
C HIS A 39 1.93 -4.03 -0.37
N ARG A 40 1.00 -4.99 -0.42
CA ARG A 40 1.16 -6.19 -1.25
C ARG A 40 1.34 -5.83 -2.73
N LYS A 41 0.57 -4.87 -3.24
CA LYS A 41 0.67 -4.46 -4.65
C LYS A 41 2.02 -3.82 -4.97
N VAL A 42 2.53 -2.95 -4.09
CA VAL A 42 3.86 -2.35 -4.25
C VAL A 42 4.95 -3.42 -4.19
N ALA A 43 4.88 -4.36 -3.25
CA ALA A 43 5.83 -5.47 -3.14
C ALA A 43 5.86 -6.32 -4.41
N ASN A 44 4.70 -6.71 -4.93
CA ASN A 44 4.61 -7.53 -6.16
C ASN A 44 5.22 -6.80 -7.37
N ILE A 45 4.97 -5.50 -7.53
CA ILE A 45 5.56 -4.72 -8.63
C ILE A 45 7.09 -4.65 -8.49
N ARG A 46 7.61 -4.46 -7.28
CA ARG A 46 9.05 -4.43 -7.02
C ARG A 46 9.69 -5.80 -7.31
N GLN A 47 9.05 -6.88 -6.90
CA GLN A 47 9.54 -8.24 -7.15
C GLN A 47 9.54 -8.57 -8.65
N ASP A 48 8.47 -8.25 -9.39
CA ASP A 48 8.40 -8.44 -10.84
C ASP A 48 9.48 -7.63 -11.59
N ALA A 49 9.70 -6.38 -11.17
CA ALA A 49 10.76 -5.54 -11.73
C ALA A 49 12.17 -6.13 -11.50
N LEU A 50 12.44 -6.63 -10.29
CA LEU A 50 13.72 -7.28 -9.97
C LEU A 50 13.91 -8.57 -10.76
N HIS A 51 12.85 -9.38 -10.88
CA HIS A 51 12.90 -10.61 -11.67
C HIS A 51 13.27 -10.31 -13.13
N LYS A 52 12.57 -9.38 -13.78
CA LYS A 52 12.85 -8.94 -15.17
C LYS A 52 14.23 -8.32 -15.40
N LEU A 53 14.94 -7.93 -14.33
CA LEU A 53 16.31 -7.44 -14.41
C LEU A 53 17.33 -8.57 -14.32
N THR A 54 16.95 -9.67 -13.65
CA THR A 54 17.83 -10.81 -13.37
C THR A 54 17.69 -11.91 -14.42
N THR A 55 16.52 -12.00 -15.07
CA THR A 55 16.24 -12.88 -16.21
C THR A 55 16.49 -12.15 -17.53
#